data_AF-D1KBQ3-F1
#
_entry.id   AF-D1KBQ3-F1
#
_cell.length_a   1.000
_cell.length_b   1.000
_cell.length_c   1.000
_cell.angle_alpha   90.00
_cell.angle_beta   90.00
_cell.angle_gamma   90.00
#
_symmetry.space_group_name_H-M   'P 1'
#
loop_
_entity.id
_entity.type
_entity.pdbx_description
1 polymer ?
#
loop_
_entity_poly.entity_id
_entity_poly.type
_entity_poly.pdbx_seq_one_letter_code
_entity_poly.pdbx_strand_id
1 'polypeptide(L)'
;MKLSAEVFKHLKNKNLTLLGMSGVGKTHLAKLLSGKGKWFHYSGDYRIGAKYLNDDILSSVKQKNQTRDRLVDGITGQSVHQPSISRNF
;
A
#
# COMPACT_ATOMS: atom_id res chain seq x y z
N MET A 1 -32.63 -7.11 3.28
CA MET A 1 -33.22 -5.91 3.90
C MET A 1 -32.54 -4.68 3.30
N LYS A 2 -33.28 -3.76 2.67
CA LYS A 2 -32.71 -2.56 2.03
C LYS A 2 -32.75 -1.42 3.05
N LEU A 3 -31.58 -0.87 3.40
CA LEU A 3 -31.50 0.28 4.29
C LEU A 3 -31.96 1.53 3.51
N SER A 4 -33.01 2.21 3.98
CA SER A 4 -33.44 3.46 3.36
C SER A 4 -32.52 4.62 3.78
N ALA A 5 -32.48 5.67 2.95
CA ALA A 5 -31.68 6.85 3.25
C ALA A 5 -32.12 7.54 4.56
N GLU A 6 -33.43 7.58 4.84
CA GLU A 6 -33.95 8.15 6.09
C GLU A 6 -33.50 7.32 7.30
N VAL A 7 -33.65 6.00 7.25
CA VAL A 7 -33.21 5.13 8.34
C VAL A 7 -31.71 5.31 8.59
N PHE A 8 -30.89 5.36 7.54
CA PHE A 8 -29.45 5.61 7.67
C PHE A 8 -29.12 6.95 8.34
N LYS A 9 -29.85 8.03 8.02
CA LYS A 9 -29.64 9.36 8.63
C LYS A 9 -29.88 9.35 10.15
N HIS A 10 -30.81 8.52 10.62
CA HIS A 10 -31.20 8.42 12.04
C HIS A 10 -30.39 7.38 12.85
N LEU A 11 -29.51 6.60 12.21
CA LEU A 11 -28.63 5.68 12.95
C LEU A 11 -27.67 6.45 13.86
N LYS A 12 -27.55 6.01 15.11
CA LYS A 12 -26.58 6.56 16.08
C LYS A 12 -25.14 6.35 15.60
N ASN A 13 -24.83 5.14 15.13
CA ASN A 13 -23.51 4.77 14.59
C ASN A 13 -23.66 4.47 13.09
N LYS A 14 -23.08 5.31 12.25
CA LYS A 14 -23.17 5.19 10.79
C LYS A 14 -21.87 4.59 10.27
N ASN A 15 -21.98 3.48 9.55
CA ASN A 15 -20.87 2.82 8.88
C ASN A 15 -21.09 2.88 7.38
N LEU A 16 -20.06 3.29 6.63
CA LEU A 16 -20.11 3.41 5.18
C LEU A 16 -18.92 2.65 4.57
N THR A 17 -19.23 1.67 3.71
CA THR A 17 -18.22 0.95 2.93
C THR A 17 -18.26 1.47 1.51
N LEU A 18 -17.13 2.01 1.04
CA LEU A 18 -16.97 2.45 -0.35
C LEU A 18 -16.38 1.30 -1.17
N LEU A 19 -17.15 0.76 -2.11
CA LEU A 19 -16.74 -0.31 -3.01
C LEU A 19 -16.77 0.18 -4.47
N GLY A 20 -15.87 -0.35 -5.29
CA GLY A 20 -15.77 0.00 -6.70
C GLY A 20 -14.35 -0.17 -7.24
N MET A 21 -14.20 -0.07 -8.55
CA MET A 21 -12.91 -0.26 -9.24
C MET A 21 -11.88 0.82 -8.87
N SER A 22 -10.62 0.60 -9.24
CA SER A 22 -9.59 1.65 -9.15
C SER A 22 -10.03 2.90 -9.94
N GLY A 23 -9.71 4.10 -9.44
CA GLY A 23 -10.02 5.36 -10.12
C GLY A 23 -11.42 5.94 -9.91
N VAL A 24 -12.41 5.19 -9.43
CA VAL A 24 -13.80 5.69 -9.24
C VAL A 24 -13.98 6.73 -8.10
N GLY A 25 -12.89 7.13 -7.43
CA GLY A 25 -12.92 8.20 -6.43
C GLY A 25 -13.18 7.78 -4.98
N LYS A 26 -13.14 6.48 -4.64
CA LYS A 26 -13.33 5.98 -3.25
C LYS A 26 -12.49 6.76 -2.22
N THR A 27 -11.19 6.90 -2.49
CA THR A 27 -10.25 7.60 -1.62
C THR A 27 -10.55 9.10 -1.55
N HIS A 28 -11.02 9.71 -2.63
CA HIS A 28 -11.38 11.13 -2.64
C HIS A 28 -12.60 11.39 -1.75
N LEU A 29 -13.66 10.58 -1.89
CA LEU A 29 -14.86 10.70 -1.07
C LEU A 29 -14.57 10.42 0.42
N ALA A 30 -13.77 9.40 0.73
CA ALA A 30 -13.39 9.10 2.10
C ALA A 30 -12.66 10.28 2.76
N LYS A 31 -11.74 10.95 2.05
CA LYS A 31 -11.05 12.15 2.54
C LYS A 31 -12.01 13.31 2.82
N LEU A 32 -12.99 13.54 1.95
CA LEU A 32 -13.99 14.59 2.15
C LEU A 32 -14.85 14.33 3.39
N LEU A 33 -15.27 13.08 3.61
CA LEU A 33 -16.05 12.68 4.78
C LEU A 33 -15.26 12.85 6.08
N SER A 34 -13.98 12.47 6.09
CA SER A 34 -13.13 12.64 7.27
C SER A 34 -12.83 14.10 7.59
N GLY A 35 -12.55 14.92 6.57
CA GLY A 35 -12.24 16.34 6.77
C GLY A 35 -13.45 17.16 7.24
N LYS A 36 -14.61 17.02 6.57
CA LYS A 36 -15.79 17.84 6.83
C LYS A 36 -16.73 17.24 7.88
N GLY A 37 -16.81 15.91 7.96
CA GLY A 37 -17.81 15.21 8.75
C GLY A 37 -17.27 14.46 9.97
N LYS A 38 -15.96 14.58 10.29
CA LYS A 38 -15.29 13.86 11.38
C LYS A 38 -15.45 12.33 11.31
N TRP A 39 -15.62 11.78 10.11
CA TRP A 39 -15.72 10.34 9.91
C TRP A 39 -14.35 9.69 10.09
N PHE A 40 -14.33 8.58 10.84
CA PHE A 40 -13.15 7.74 10.93
C PHE A 40 -12.85 7.10 9.57
N HIS A 41 -11.63 7.31 9.05
CA HIS A 41 -11.21 6.74 7.77
C HIS A 41 -10.50 5.41 8.00
N TYR A 42 -10.98 4.37 7.32
CA TYR A 42 -10.35 3.07 7.30
C TYR A 42 -10.16 2.60 5.85
N SER A 43 -8.92 2.31 5.46
CA SER A 43 -8.60 1.76 4.13
C SER A 43 -8.10 0.32 4.27
N GLY A 44 -8.83 -0.62 3.69
CA GLY A 44 -8.42 -2.03 3.62
C GLY A 44 -7.14 -2.21 2.79
N ASP A 45 -7.07 -1.57 1.63
CA ASP A 45 -5.92 -1.61 0.72
C ASP A 45 -4.64 -1.14 1.43
N TYR A 46 -4.72 -0.04 2.18
CA TYR A 46 -3.59 0.47 2.94
C TYR A 46 -3.11 -0.54 4.00
N ARG A 47 -4.02 -1.20 4.71
CA ARG A 47 -3.63 -2.16 5.76
C ARG A 47 -3.05 -3.45 5.19
N ILE A 48 -3.61 -3.95 4.09
CA ILE A 48 -3.06 -5.12 3.39
C ILE A 48 -1.68 -4.76 2.84
N GLY A 49 -1.55 -3.61 2.18
CA GLY A 49 -0.28 -3.09 1.68
C GLY A 49 0.76 -2.94 2.79
N ALA A 50 0.42 -2.26 3.88
CA ALA A 50 1.35 -2.04 5.00
C ALA A 50 1.76 -3.34 5.70
N LYS A 51 0.90 -4.36 5.72
CA LYS A 51 1.19 -5.63 6.39
C LYS A 51 2.01 -6.60 5.54
N TYR A 52 1.76 -6.65 4.24
CA TYR A 52 2.32 -7.71 3.38
C TYR A 52 3.29 -7.20 2.32
N LEU A 53 3.20 -5.92 1.94
CA LEU A 53 3.91 -5.43 0.77
C LEU A 53 5.33 -4.94 1.09
N ASN A 54 5.66 -4.65 2.35
CA ASN A 54 6.98 -4.13 2.72
C ASN A 54 8.11 -5.14 2.43
N ASP A 55 8.00 -6.36 2.96
CA ASP A 55 9.05 -7.37 2.79
C ASP A 55 9.08 -7.93 1.36
N ASP A 56 7.91 -8.06 0.73
CA ASP A 56 7.77 -8.55 -0.65
C ASP A 56 8.30 -7.55 -1.69
N ILE A 57 8.09 -6.24 -1.49
CA ILE A 57 8.70 -5.22 -2.36
C ILE A 57 10.21 -5.19 -2.16
N LEU A 58 10.69 -5.16 -0.91
CA LEU A 58 12.12 -5.08 -0.63
C LEU A 58 12.87 -6.30 -1.17
N SER A 59 12.31 -7.50 -1.03
CA SER A 59 12.88 -8.73 -1.59
C SER A 59 12.89 -8.71 -3.12
N SER A 60 11.80 -8.28 -3.75
CA SER A 60 11.70 -8.16 -5.22
C SER A 60 12.68 -7.13 -5.79
N VAL A 61 12.88 -6.00 -5.11
CA VAL A 61 13.87 -4.97 -5.51
C VAL A 61 15.29 -5.49 -5.34
N LYS A 62 15.60 -6.17 -4.22
CA LYS A 62 16.91 -6.81 -4.02
C LYS A 62 17.22 -7.85 -5.09
N GLN A 63 16.26 -8.72 -5.42
CA GLN A 63 16.42 -9.70 -6.49
C GLN A 63 16.67 -9.03 -7.85
N LYS A 64 15.90 -7.98 -8.20
CA LYS A 64 16.12 -7.25 -9.46
C LYS A 64 17.49 -6.59 -9.53
N ASN A 65 17.98 -6.03 -8.42
CA ASN A 65 19.31 -5.43 -8.35
C ASN A 65 20.41 -6.49 -8.47
N GLN A 66 20.29 -7.63 -7.78
CA GLN A 66 21.23 -8.75 -7.91
C GLN A 66 21.28 -9.30 -9.34
N THR A 67 20.13 -9.43 -10.00
CA THR A 67 20.08 -9.86 -11.41
C THR A 67 20.72 -8.83 -12.33
N ARG A 68 20.52 -7.52 -12.07
CA ARG A 68 21.14 -6.46 -12.85
C ARG A 68 22.65 -6.41 -12.66
N ASP A 69 23.15 -6.54 -11.44
CA ASP A 69 24.59 -6.60 -11.15
C ASP A 69 25.24 -7.81 -11.83
N ARG A 70 24.60 -8.98 -11.78
CA ARG A 70 25.07 -10.18 -12.50
C ARG A 70 25.13 -10.02 -14.02
N LEU A 71 24.16 -9.30 -14.60
CA LEU A 71 24.16 -9.01 -16.04
C LEU A 71 25.26 -8.00 -16.41
N VAL A 72 25.53 -7.02 -15.54
CA VAL A 72 26.65 -6.09 -15.72
C VAL A 72 27.98 -6.85 -15.63
N ASP A 73 28.19 -7.68 -14.60
CA ASP A 73 29.40 -8.51 -14.45
C ASP A 73 29.65 -9.43 -15.65
N GLY A 74 28.58 -10.04 -16.19
CA GLY A 74 28.65 -10.89 -17.38
C GLY A 74 29.00 -10.14 -18.67
N ILE A 75 28.72 -8.83 -18.74
CA ILE A 75 29.04 -7.98 -19.88
C ILE A 75 30.42 -7.32 -19.72
N THR A 76 30.83 -6.95 -18.51
CA THR A 76 32.09 -6.23 -18.26
C THR A 76 33.26 -7.12 -17.87
N GLY A 77 33.04 -8.42 -17.58
CA GLY A 77 34.11 -9.38 -17.31
C GLY A 77 34.97 -9.07 -16.07
N GLN A 78 34.54 -8.15 -15.20
CA GLN A 78 35.25 -7.79 -13.98
C GLN A 78 34.42 -8.20 -12.77
N SER A 79 34.98 -9.11 -11.96
CA SER A 79 34.40 -9.54 -10.68
C SER A 79 34.55 -8.41 -9.65
N VAL A 80 33.43 -7.77 -9.28
CA VAL A 80 33.43 -6.82 -8.16
C VAL A 80 33.32 -7.60 -6.85
N HIS A 81 34.41 -7.65 -6.10
CA HIS A 81 34.44 -8.18 -4.73
C HIS A 81 33.54 -7.30 -3.85
N GLN A 82 32.45 -7.87 -3.33
CA GLN A 82 31.52 -7.17 -2.45
C GLN A 82 32.24 -6.82 -1.13
N PRO A 83 32.42 -5.55 -0.75
CA PRO A 83 33.02 -5.23 0.52
C PRO A 83 32.03 -5.56 1.65
N SER A 84 32.48 -6.36 2.60
CA SER A 84 31.78 -6.67 3.84
C SER A 84 31.54 -5.38 4.63
N ILE A 85 30.32 -4.85 4.55
CA ILE A 85 29.88 -3.77 5.44
C ILE A 85 29.76 -4.38 6.85
N SER A 86 30.80 -4.16 7.65
CA SER A 86 30.76 -4.30 9.10
C SER A 86 29.61 -3.45 9.64
N ARG A 87 28.58 -4.12 10.16
CA ARG A 87 27.55 -3.49 10.98
C ARG A 87 28.17 -3.18 12.34
N ASN A 88 28.43 -1.90 12.58
CA ASN A 88 28.43 -1.33 13.93
C ASN A 88 27.18 -0.46 14.04
N PHE A 89 26.09 -1.06 14.52
CA PHE A 89 25.04 -0.48 15.38
C PHE A 89 24.25 -1.64 15.99
#